data_AF-A0A087GUK0-F1
#
_entry.id   AF-A0A087GUK0-F1
#
_cell.length_a   1.000
_cell.length_b   1.000
_cell.length_c   1.000
_cell.angle_alpha   90.00
_cell.angle_beta   90.00
_cell.angle_gamma   90.00
#
_symmetry.space_group_name_H-M   'P 1'
#
loop_
_entity.id
_entity.type
_entity.pdbx_description
1 polymer ?
#
loop_
_entity_poly.entity_id
_entity_poly.type
_entity_poly.pdbx_seq_one_letter_code
_entity_poly.pdbx_strand_id
1 'polypeptide(L)'
;MKVVQRSSFHSSQVIPISELDFVSKLLNRKWGLHSPATPIQQISISSSSSGKKQGLNKFSFLNNTSPHLGDEEMFKRKQDSFFYILRDDLLHPLVNGNKARKLDALLPLLQDHQVTDLVTCGGCQSAHTAAVAVSCAERGIRSHLLLRGEQPEVLTGYNLVSTMYGNVEYVPRSRYANREEMLRTHADLVAGEDGSVLWAKDIVEDVDVARMDDFSRSKTSRRKVLIVNEGAGDVLALLGMFRLVNYLSQDHLLGKQRPVKFVVDAGTGTTSVGLGVAAMSLGLPWEINAVMLADTVENYKRHENRLIAEFTSQFLTSSFCNRLDMIKWIDRQQPRKFGKVLEGEVKMCQRIAQETGVLVDPMYTLAAWETATELAQLEKSSIVVMLHTGGTLGMFGLAQRYKSFFTNLKD
;
A
#
# COMPACT_ATOMS: atom_id res chain seq x y z
N MET A 1 -7.68 46.03 15.95
CA MET A 1 -7.14 44.79 16.55
C MET A 1 -6.69 43.87 15.43
N LYS A 2 -5.50 43.27 15.60
CA LYS A 2 -4.56 42.88 14.54
C LYS A 2 -5.10 41.92 13.48
N VAL A 3 -4.85 42.31 12.23
CA VAL A 3 -4.80 41.47 11.03
C VAL A 3 -3.78 40.36 11.27
N VAL A 4 -4.22 39.09 11.29
CA VAL A 4 -3.31 37.94 11.31
C VAL A 4 -2.93 37.64 9.86
N GLN A 5 -1.67 37.88 9.57
CA GLN A 5 -1.01 37.63 8.30
C GLN A 5 -1.12 36.17 7.87
N ARG A 6 -1.32 36.00 6.56
CA ARG A 6 -1.07 34.77 5.80
C ARG A 6 0.29 34.18 6.20
N SER A 7 0.29 32.95 6.70
CA SER A 7 1.52 32.18 6.86
C SER A 7 2.05 31.79 5.49
N SER A 8 3.24 32.29 5.20
CA SER A 8 4.08 31.95 4.07
C SER A 8 4.40 30.46 4.06
N PHE A 9 4.35 29.86 2.87
CA PHE A 9 5.02 28.60 2.53
C PHE A 9 6.42 28.61 3.14
N HIS A 10 6.67 27.76 4.14
CA HIS A 10 8.01 27.52 4.64
C HIS A 10 8.81 26.79 3.56
N SER A 11 10.03 27.27 3.37
CA SER A 11 10.99 26.85 2.35
C SER A 11 11.08 25.33 2.24
N SER A 12 10.67 24.82 1.09
CA SER A 12 11.10 23.53 0.58
C SER A 12 12.62 23.49 0.57
N GLN A 13 13.22 22.57 1.32
CA GLN A 13 14.61 22.19 1.11
C GLN A 13 14.67 21.58 -0.29
N VAL A 14 15.23 22.34 -1.23
CA VAL A 14 15.51 21.88 -2.59
C VAL A 14 16.52 20.77 -2.49
N ILE A 15 16.13 19.58 -2.94
CA ILE A 15 17.02 18.45 -3.14
C ILE A 15 18.15 18.91 -4.09
N PRO A 16 19.43 18.88 -3.66
CA PRO A 16 20.52 19.33 -4.51
C PRO A 16 20.61 18.46 -5.78
N ILE A 17 20.96 19.09 -6.90
CA ILE A 17 20.98 18.51 -8.27
C ILE A 17 21.85 17.23 -8.37
N SER A 18 22.75 16.98 -7.40
CA SER A 18 23.51 15.73 -7.26
C SER A 18 22.68 14.51 -6.87
N GLU A 19 21.44 14.67 -6.42
CA GLU A 19 20.53 13.59 -5.99
C GLU A 19 19.53 13.16 -7.10
N LEU A 20 19.46 13.85 -8.24
CA LEU A 20 18.66 13.41 -9.40
C LEU A 20 19.21 12.13 -10.04
N ASP A 21 20.54 11.95 -10.03
CA ASP A 21 21.20 10.72 -10.51
C ASP A 21 20.85 9.53 -9.61
N PHE A 22 20.69 9.76 -8.30
CA PHE A 22 20.29 8.75 -7.35
C PHE A 22 18.88 8.19 -7.63
N VAL A 23 17.88 9.05 -7.84
CA VAL A 23 16.52 8.59 -8.17
C VAL A 23 16.50 7.83 -9.49
N SER A 24 17.29 8.28 -10.48
CA SER A 24 17.49 7.54 -11.73
C SER A 24 18.05 6.14 -11.50
N LYS A 25 19.08 6.00 -10.65
CA LYS A 25 19.65 4.69 -10.28
C LYS A 25 18.64 3.79 -9.55
N LEU A 26 17.85 4.32 -8.60
CA LEU A 26 16.77 3.56 -7.95
C LEU A 26 15.73 3.04 -8.95
N LEU A 27 15.42 3.83 -9.98
CA LEU A 27 14.45 3.48 -11.00
C LEU A 27 15.02 2.53 -12.07
N ASN A 28 16.32 2.62 -12.34
CA ASN A 28 17.05 1.80 -13.31
C ASN A 28 17.49 0.45 -12.72
N ARG A 29 16.50 -0.33 -12.31
CA ARG A 29 16.65 -1.67 -11.75
C ARG A 29 15.68 -2.64 -12.39
N LYS A 30 15.87 -3.92 -12.12
CA LYS A 30 14.86 -4.93 -12.47
C LYS A 30 13.64 -4.75 -11.57
N TRP A 31 12.46 -4.90 -12.18
CA TRP A 31 11.16 -4.76 -11.53
C TRP A 31 10.34 -6.04 -11.71
N GLY A 32 9.50 -6.36 -10.72
CA GLY A 32 8.62 -7.52 -10.74
C GLY A 32 7.40 -7.36 -11.65
N LEU A 33 6.85 -6.15 -11.77
CA LEU A 33 5.77 -5.79 -12.66
C LEU A 33 6.29 -5.33 -14.01
N HIS A 34 5.65 -5.77 -15.09
CA HIS A 34 6.02 -5.36 -16.46
C HIS A 34 5.91 -3.86 -16.71
N SER A 35 4.95 -3.19 -16.07
CA SER A 35 4.69 -1.75 -16.27
C SER A 35 4.37 -1.06 -14.94
N PRO A 36 4.82 0.20 -14.74
CA PRO A 36 4.37 1.01 -13.60
C PRO A 36 2.96 1.54 -13.77
N ALA A 37 2.37 1.43 -14.97
CA ALA A 37 1.06 1.96 -15.27
C ALA A 37 -0.04 1.37 -14.37
N THR A 38 -1.12 2.14 -14.23
CA THR A 38 -2.34 1.73 -13.53
C THR A 38 -3.51 2.38 -14.24
N PRO A 39 -4.67 1.70 -14.37
CA PRO A 39 -5.86 2.37 -14.87
C PRO A 39 -6.25 3.51 -13.92
N ILE A 40 -6.48 4.69 -14.49
CA ILE A 40 -6.93 5.88 -13.77
C ILE A 40 -8.37 6.13 -14.16
N GLN A 41 -9.26 6.21 -13.18
CA GLN A 41 -10.67 6.52 -13.38
C GLN A 41 -11.03 7.79 -12.62
N GLN A 42 -12.12 8.45 -13.00
CA GLN A 42 -12.61 9.65 -12.33
C GLN A 42 -13.99 9.38 -11.72
N ILE A 43 -14.13 9.66 -10.43
CA ILE A 43 -15.38 9.53 -9.70
C ILE A 43 -15.97 10.92 -9.50
N SER A 44 -17.04 11.23 -10.24
CA SER A 44 -17.81 12.45 -10.06
C SER A 44 -18.78 12.29 -8.89
N ILE A 45 -18.90 13.33 -8.08
CA ILE A 45 -19.72 13.36 -6.87
C ILE A 45 -20.86 14.35 -7.07
N SER A 46 -22.09 13.87 -6.91
CA SER A 46 -23.29 14.70 -6.90
C SER A 46 -23.95 14.63 -5.52
N SER A 47 -24.42 15.77 -5.00
CA SER A 47 -25.18 15.78 -3.74
C SER A 47 -26.65 15.58 -4.03
N SER A 48 -27.29 14.64 -3.32
CA SER A 48 -28.74 14.47 -3.39
C SER A 48 -29.42 15.54 -2.52
N SER A 49 -30.31 16.34 -3.10
CA SER A 49 -31.04 17.44 -2.43
C SER A 49 -32.14 16.98 -1.45
N SER A 50 -32.33 15.68 -1.26
CA SER A 50 -33.40 15.12 -0.43
C SER A 50 -32.93 14.75 1.01
N GLY A 51 -33.27 15.61 1.98
CA GLY A 51 -33.49 15.38 3.44
C GLY A 51 -32.54 14.51 4.29
N LYS A 52 -32.22 14.95 5.53
CA LYS A 52 -31.60 14.24 6.70
C LYS A 52 -30.47 13.19 6.48
N LYS A 53 -29.94 12.98 5.29
CA LYS A 53 -28.84 12.03 5.04
C LYS A 53 -27.51 12.60 5.57
N GLN A 54 -26.77 11.78 6.32
CA GLN A 54 -25.45 12.13 6.87
C GLN A 54 -24.34 11.26 6.26
N GLY A 55 -23.10 11.74 6.33
CA GLY A 55 -21.92 11.05 5.78
C GLY A 55 -22.02 10.82 4.27
N LEU A 56 -21.47 9.69 3.80
CA LEU A 56 -21.51 9.32 2.37
C LEU A 56 -22.92 9.13 1.80
N ASN A 57 -23.93 8.88 2.64
CA ASN A 57 -25.29 8.60 2.14
C ASN A 57 -25.93 9.76 1.37
N LYS A 58 -25.44 10.99 1.56
CA LYS A 58 -25.95 12.18 0.87
C LYS A 58 -25.40 12.36 -0.55
N PHE A 59 -24.44 11.54 -0.94
CA PHE A 59 -23.78 11.62 -2.24
C PHE A 59 -24.18 10.44 -3.14
N SER A 60 -24.18 10.70 -4.45
CA SER A 60 -24.21 9.70 -5.51
C SER A 60 -22.97 9.83 -6.38
N PHE A 61 -22.48 8.69 -6.87
CA PHE A 61 -21.22 8.61 -7.59
C PHE A 61 -21.43 8.18 -9.04
N LEU A 62 -20.63 8.75 -9.95
CA LEU A 62 -20.58 8.32 -11.35
C LEU A 62 -19.12 8.07 -11.73
N ASN A 63 -18.87 6.93 -12.38
CA ASN A 63 -17.53 6.56 -12.81
C ASN A 63 -17.30 6.88 -14.28
N ASN A 64 -16.29 7.70 -14.56
CA ASN A 64 -15.68 7.82 -15.88
C ASN A 64 -14.41 6.96 -15.91
N THR A 65 -14.46 5.86 -16.68
CA THR A 65 -13.38 4.87 -16.76
C THR A 65 -12.24 5.29 -17.70
N SER A 66 -12.37 6.39 -18.42
CA SER A 66 -11.36 6.92 -19.35
C SER A 66 -11.33 8.45 -19.28
N PRO A 67 -10.94 9.03 -18.12
CA PRO A 67 -10.90 10.46 -17.97
C PRO A 67 -9.75 11.07 -18.79
N HIS A 68 -9.96 12.29 -19.27
CA HIS A 68 -8.88 13.10 -19.82
C HIS A 68 -8.02 13.64 -18.67
N LEU A 69 -6.71 13.55 -18.82
CA LEU A 69 -5.69 14.01 -17.86
C LEU A 69 -4.80 15.06 -18.55
N GLY A 70 -4.00 15.81 -17.78
CA GLY A 70 -3.13 16.87 -18.30
C GLY A 70 -3.72 18.29 -18.22
N ASP A 71 -2.98 19.27 -18.76
CA ASP A 71 -3.19 20.71 -18.50
C ASP A 71 -4.44 21.31 -19.17
N GLU A 72 -4.78 20.93 -20.40
CA GLU A 72 -5.84 21.60 -21.19
C GLU A 72 -7.25 21.40 -20.61
N GLU A 73 -7.50 20.31 -19.90
CA GLU A 73 -8.83 19.97 -19.37
C GLU A 73 -9.02 20.42 -17.90
N MET A 74 -7.95 20.53 -17.12
CA MET A 74 -8.05 20.94 -15.71
C MET A 74 -8.41 22.42 -15.51
N PHE A 75 -8.15 23.29 -16.49
CA PHE A 75 -8.51 24.71 -16.43
C PHE A 75 -10.00 24.98 -16.72
N LYS A 76 -10.77 24.00 -17.21
CA LYS A 76 -12.24 24.12 -17.40
C LYS A 76 -13.05 23.89 -16.11
N ARG A 77 -12.37 23.64 -14.98
CA ARG A 77 -12.96 23.24 -13.68
C ARG A 77 -13.66 24.39 -12.94
N LYS A 78 -14.87 24.73 -13.37
CA LYS A 78 -15.83 25.44 -12.52
C LYS A 78 -17.17 24.71 -12.52
N GLN A 79 -17.30 23.66 -11.70
CA GLN A 79 -18.49 23.37 -10.86
C GLN A 79 -18.59 21.93 -10.32
N ASP A 80 -17.83 20.97 -10.83
CA ASP A 80 -18.03 19.57 -10.43
C ASP A 80 -17.01 19.08 -9.40
N SER A 81 -17.52 18.50 -8.31
CA SER A 81 -16.70 17.83 -7.28
C SER A 81 -16.36 16.41 -7.71
N PHE A 82 -15.08 16.06 -7.79
CA PHE A 82 -14.63 14.72 -8.18
C PHE A 82 -13.26 14.38 -7.58
N PHE A 83 -12.92 13.09 -7.61
CA PHE A 83 -11.55 12.61 -7.36
C PHE A 83 -11.16 11.57 -8.42
N TYR A 84 -9.86 11.41 -8.63
CA TYR A 84 -9.35 10.28 -9.43
C TYR A 84 -9.12 9.07 -8.55
N ILE A 85 -9.30 7.88 -9.11
CA ILE A 85 -8.97 6.62 -8.45
C ILE A 85 -7.95 5.85 -9.29
N LEU A 86 -6.86 5.44 -8.65
CA LEU A 86 -5.84 4.57 -9.23
C LEU A 86 -6.23 3.13 -8.95
N ARG A 87 -6.51 2.37 -10.01
CA ARG A 87 -7.04 1.00 -9.93
C ARG A 87 -5.93 -0.03 -9.79
N ASP A 88 -5.11 0.14 -8.76
CA ASP A 88 -4.05 -0.82 -8.45
C ASP A 88 -4.61 -2.20 -8.06
N ASP A 89 -5.89 -2.27 -7.66
CA ASP A 89 -6.63 -3.53 -7.50
C ASP A 89 -6.72 -4.38 -8.77
N LEU A 90 -6.50 -3.78 -9.95
CA LEU A 90 -6.55 -4.45 -11.24
C LEU A 90 -5.18 -4.87 -11.78
N LEU A 91 -4.09 -4.66 -11.05
CA LEU A 91 -2.73 -5.00 -11.53
C LEU A 91 -2.50 -6.49 -11.69
N HIS A 92 -3.18 -7.30 -10.89
CA HIS A 92 -3.07 -8.76 -10.92
C HIS A 92 -4.37 -9.37 -10.41
N PRO A 93 -4.82 -10.53 -10.94
CA PRO A 93 -6.04 -11.19 -10.49
C PRO A 93 -6.05 -11.61 -9.01
N LEU A 94 -4.88 -11.73 -8.37
CA LEU A 94 -4.70 -12.27 -7.01
C LEU A 94 -3.71 -11.47 -6.17
N VAL A 95 -2.58 -11.04 -6.75
CA VAL A 95 -1.60 -10.14 -6.13
C VAL A 95 -2.03 -8.70 -6.36
N ASN A 96 -3.20 -8.32 -5.85
CA ASN A 96 -3.81 -7.03 -6.19
C ASN A 96 -3.34 -5.87 -5.29
N GLY A 97 -3.56 -4.66 -5.79
CA GLY A 97 -3.49 -3.43 -5.01
C GLY A 97 -2.08 -3.04 -4.58
N ASN A 98 -1.98 -2.45 -3.40
CA ASN A 98 -0.71 -1.92 -2.90
C ASN A 98 0.32 -3.00 -2.56
N LYS A 99 -0.08 -4.28 -2.44
CA LYS A 99 0.84 -5.39 -2.21
C LYS A 99 1.65 -5.70 -3.47
N ALA A 100 1.00 -5.66 -4.64
CA ALA A 100 1.67 -5.82 -5.94
C ALA A 100 2.82 -4.82 -6.08
N ARG A 101 2.56 -3.54 -5.78
CA ARG A 101 3.56 -2.47 -5.83
C ARG A 101 4.71 -2.70 -4.86
N LYS A 102 4.44 -3.07 -3.61
CA LYS A 102 5.52 -3.34 -2.64
C LYS A 102 6.38 -4.53 -3.03
N LEU A 103 5.75 -5.57 -3.59
CA LEU A 103 6.45 -6.73 -4.11
C LEU A 103 7.19 -6.44 -5.43
N ASP A 104 6.78 -5.43 -6.20
CA ASP A 104 7.44 -5.01 -7.45
C ASP A 104 8.96 -4.82 -7.27
N ALA A 105 9.37 -4.18 -6.17
CA ALA A 105 10.78 -3.99 -5.83
C ALA A 105 11.44 -5.25 -5.22
N LEU A 106 10.70 -6.01 -4.41
CA LEU A 106 11.24 -7.14 -3.65
C LEU A 106 11.41 -8.41 -4.49
N LEU A 107 10.51 -8.67 -5.45
CA LEU A 107 10.49 -9.93 -6.20
C LEU A 107 11.75 -10.19 -7.05
N PRO A 108 12.33 -9.17 -7.73
CA PRO A 108 13.60 -9.34 -8.43
C PRO A 108 14.73 -9.85 -7.51
N LEU A 109 14.80 -9.35 -6.28
CA LEU A 109 15.82 -9.73 -5.31
C LEU A 109 15.77 -11.20 -4.92
N LEU A 110 14.58 -11.81 -4.98
CA LEU A 110 14.46 -13.24 -4.73
C LEU A 110 15.28 -14.05 -5.74
N GLN A 111 15.32 -13.62 -7.00
CA GLN A 111 16.09 -14.27 -8.04
C GLN A 111 17.58 -13.94 -7.93
N ASP A 112 17.91 -12.67 -7.71
CA ASP A 112 19.29 -12.19 -7.66
C ASP A 112 20.07 -12.84 -6.51
N HIS A 113 19.41 -13.09 -5.37
CA HIS A 113 19.99 -13.78 -4.22
C HIS A 113 19.76 -15.30 -4.22
N GLN A 114 19.15 -15.85 -5.27
CA GLN A 114 18.82 -17.28 -5.41
C GLN A 114 18.02 -17.82 -4.20
N VAL A 115 17.07 -17.03 -3.70
CA VAL A 115 16.21 -17.38 -2.58
C VAL A 115 15.39 -18.62 -2.94
N THR A 116 15.39 -19.62 -2.05
CA THR A 116 14.63 -20.86 -2.24
C THR A 116 13.31 -20.85 -1.46
N ASP A 117 13.29 -20.11 -0.35
CA ASP A 117 12.18 -20.07 0.59
C ASP A 117 11.96 -18.64 1.09
N LEU A 118 10.72 -18.24 1.29
CA LEU A 118 10.35 -16.94 1.84
C LEU A 118 9.44 -17.14 3.05
N VAL A 119 9.80 -16.54 4.20
CA VAL A 119 9.01 -16.58 5.43
C VAL A 119 8.40 -15.20 5.69
N THR A 120 7.09 -15.15 5.90
CA THR A 120 6.39 -13.91 6.29
C THR A 120 5.19 -14.20 7.20
N CYS A 121 4.53 -13.15 7.67
CA CYS A 121 3.37 -13.27 8.55
C CYS A 121 2.26 -12.26 8.22
N GLY A 122 1.08 -12.52 8.77
CA GLY A 122 -0.07 -11.63 8.65
C GLY A 122 -1.26 -12.09 9.48
N GLY A 123 -2.33 -11.30 9.48
CA GLY A 123 -3.64 -11.77 9.97
C GLY A 123 -4.21 -12.91 9.12
N CYS A 124 -5.22 -13.62 9.64
CA CYS A 124 -5.88 -14.72 8.93
C CYS A 124 -6.33 -14.35 7.50
N GLN A 125 -6.97 -13.19 7.29
CA GLN A 125 -7.38 -12.69 5.97
C GLN A 125 -6.37 -11.68 5.38
N SER A 126 -5.07 -11.94 5.50
CA SER A 126 -4.03 -11.01 5.05
C SER A 126 -3.87 -11.02 3.53
N ALA A 127 -4.15 -9.88 2.90
CA ALA A 127 -3.84 -9.66 1.48
C ALA A 127 -2.32 -9.77 1.20
N HIS A 128 -1.48 -9.42 2.17
CA HIS A 128 -0.02 -9.52 2.03
C HIS A 128 0.46 -10.97 1.91
N THR A 129 -0.02 -11.87 2.76
CA THR A 129 0.42 -13.27 2.74
C THR A 129 -0.05 -13.97 1.48
N ALA A 130 -1.27 -13.69 1.03
CA ALA A 130 -1.78 -14.20 -0.24
C ALA A 130 -0.96 -13.69 -1.44
N ALA A 131 -0.63 -12.40 -1.46
CA ALA A 131 0.20 -11.79 -2.49
C ALA A 131 1.61 -12.41 -2.54
N VAL A 132 2.23 -12.62 -1.38
CA VAL A 132 3.53 -13.31 -1.27
C VAL A 132 3.42 -14.76 -1.75
N ALA A 133 2.39 -15.50 -1.34
CA ALA A 133 2.21 -16.90 -1.71
C ALA A 133 2.15 -17.09 -3.22
N VAL A 134 1.27 -16.33 -3.88
CA VAL A 134 1.09 -16.36 -5.33
C VAL A 134 2.38 -15.94 -6.03
N SER A 135 2.99 -14.83 -5.61
CA SER A 135 4.21 -14.33 -6.26
C SER A 135 5.40 -15.29 -6.12
N CYS A 136 5.50 -16.01 -5.01
CA CYS A 136 6.52 -17.03 -4.79
C CYS A 136 6.26 -18.27 -5.66
N ALA A 137 5.02 -18.76 -5.69
CA ALA A 137 4.64 -19.92 -6.49
C ALA A 137 4.91 -19.71 -7.99
N GLU A 138 4.60 -18.52 -8.52
CA GLU A 138 4.93 -18.12 -9.91
C GLU A 138 6.43 -18.17 -10.24
N ARG A 139 7.28 -18.13 -9.22
CA ARG A 139 8.75 -18.09 -9.34
C ARG A 139 9.44 -19.36 -8.86
N GLY A 140 8.68 -20.38 -8.49
CA GLY A 140 9.23 -21.64 -7.95
C GLY A 140 9.85 -21.50 -6.56
N ILE A 141 9.46 -20.48 -5.80
CA ILE A 141 9.93 -20.23 -4.43
C ILE A 141 8.89 -20.75 -3.44
N ARG A 142 9.33 -21.37 -2.35
CA ARG A 142 8.43 -21.89 -1.33
C ARG A 142 8.11 -20.79 -0.32
N SER A 143 6.86 -20.37 -0.23
CA SER A 143 6.43 -19.42 0.79
C SER A 143 5.95 -20.13 2.05
N HIS A 144 6.39 -19.68 3.21
CA HIS A 144 5.92 -20.08 4.54
C HIS A 144 5.23 -18.89 5.21
N LEU A 145 3.97 -19.07 5.58
CA LEU A 145 3.04 -18.00 5.92
C LEU A 145 2.51 -18.23 7.34
N LEU A 146 2.98 -17.43 8.29
CA LEU A 146 2.56 -17.51 9.69
C LEU A 146 1.32 -16.63 9.91
N LEU A 147 0.14 -17.24 9.98
CA LEU A 147 -1.14 -16.55 10.07
C LEU A 147 -1.63 -16.43 11.51
N ARG A 148 -1.89 -15.20 11.97
CA ARG A 148 -2.38 -14.95 13.33
C ARG A 148 -3.78 -15.52 13.56
N GLY A 149 -3.92 -16.31 14.62
CA GLY A 149 -5.19 -16.81 15.14
C GLY A 149 -5.36 -18.31 14.89
N GLU A 150 -6.61 -18.73 14.86
CA GLU A 150 -6.99 -20.13 14.64
C GLU A 150 -7.35 -20.36 13.17
N GLN A 151 -7.18 -21.60 12.72
CA GLN A 151 -7.62 -22.02 11.40
C GLN A 151 -9.15 -22.00 11.32
N PRO A 152 -9.75 -21.30 10.35
CA PRO A 152 -11.20 -21.34 10.16
C PRO A 152 -11.66 -22.71 9.67
N GLU A 153 -12.88 -23.11 10.05
CA GLU A 153 -13.51 -24.34 9.56
C GLU A 153 -13.64 -24.37 8.02
N VAL A 154 -13.96 -23.22 7.43
CA VAL A 154 -14.09 -23.05 5.98
C VAL A 154 -13.17 -21.92 5.53
N LEU A 155 -12.21 -22.25 4.67
CA LEU A 155 -11.28 -21.29 4.08
C LEU A 155 -11.97 -20.51 2.96
N THR A 156 -11.78 -19.20 2.92
CA THR A 156 -12.32 -18.29 1.88
C THR A 156 -11.41 -17.09 1.64
N GLY A 157 -11.52 -16.46 0.47
CA GLY A 157 -10.79 -15.23 0.19
C GLY A 157 -9.28 -15.39 0.31
N TYR A 158 -8.62 -14.52 1.07
CA TYR A 158 -7.16 -14.51 1.17
C TYR A 158 -6.55 -15.70 1.90
N ASN A 159 -7.22 -16.27 2.90
CA ASN A 159 -6.67 -17.44 3.61
C ASN A 159 -6.71 -18.71 2.75
N LEU A 160 -7.73 -18.83 1.89
CA LEU A 160 -7.84 -19.91 0.92
C LEU A 160 -6.77 -19.76 -0.16
N VAL A 161 -6.56 -18.55 -0.68
CA VAL A 161 -5.46 -18.29 -1.63
C VAL A 161 -4.11 -18.58 -0.97
N SER A 162 -3.89 -18.14 0.27
CA SER A 162 -2.63 -18.40 0.99
C SER A 162 -2.34 -19.90 1.14
N THR A 163 -3.34 -20.72 1.44
CA THR A 163 -3.20 -22.18 1.59
C THR A 163 -3.08 -22.93 0.27
N MET A 164 -3.66 -22.40 -0.81
CA MET A 164 -3.51 -23.00 -2.15
C MET A 164 -2.11 -22.80 -2.73
N TYR A 165 -1.48 -21.65 -2.47
CA TYR A 165 -0.19 -21.29 -3.07
C TYR A 165 1.01 -21.39 -2.12
N GLY A 166 0.79 -21.50 -0.81
CA GLY A 166 1.85 -21.46 0.20
C GLY A 166 1.64 -22.40 1.38
N ASN A 167 2.72 -22.61 2.13
CA ASN A 167 2.71 -23.38 3.37
C ASN A 167 2.21 -22.49 4.50
N VAL A 168 1.04 -22.79 5.05
CA VAL A 168 0.40 -21.97 6.08
C VAL A 168 0.53 -22.63 7.45
N GLU A 169 0.96 -21.85 8.45
CA GLU A 169 0.91 -22.21 9.86
C GLU A 169 0.06 -21.18 10.61
N TYR A 170 -0.99 -21.62 11.30
CA TYR A 170 -1.79 -20.76 12.15
C TYR A 170 -1.13 -20.64 13.52
N VAL A 171 -0.83 -19.41 13.95
CA VAL A 171 -0.05 -19.13 15.15
C VAL A 171 -0.87 -18.38 16.21
N PRO A 172 -0.78 -18.78 17.50
CA PRO A 172 -1.44 -18.08 18.59
C PRO A 172 -1.03 -16.61 18.69
N ARG A 173 -1.95 -15.77 19.18
CA ARG A 173 -1.71 -14.32 19.31
C ARG A 173 -0.53 -13.97 20.22
N SER A 174 -0.25 -14.79 21.24
CA SER A 174 0.90 -14.61 22.15
C SER A 174 2.22 -14.73 21.40
N ARG A 175 2.40 -15.79 20.60
CA ARG A 175 3.58 -15.97 19.74
C ARG A 175 3.67 -14.88 18.67
N TYR A 176 2.53 -14.54 18.06
CA TYR A 176 2.48 -13.47 17.04
C TYR A 176 2.82 -12.09 17.59
N ALA A 177 2.66 -11.83 18.90
CA ALA A 177 3.02 -10.54 19.48
C ALA A 177 4.52 -10.25 19.33
N ASN A 178 5.38 -11.28 19.37
CA ASN A 178 6.80 -11.19 19.08
C ASN A 178 7.12 -11.68 17.66
N ARG A 179 6.70 -10.91 16.65
CA ARG A 179 6.81 -11.31 15.23
C ARG A 179 8.25 -11.54 14.79
N GLU A 180 9.19 -10.72 15.24
CA GLU A 180 10.59 -10.82 14.79
C GLU A 180 11.22 -12.13 15.24
N GLU A 181 11.09 -12.47 16.53
CA GLU A 181 11.52 -13.77 17.06
C GLU A 181 10.77 -14.92 16.40
N MET A 182 9.45 -14.82 16.24
CA MET A 182 8.64 -15.85 15.61
C MET A 182 9.09 -16.15 14.16
N LEU A 183 9.28 -15.11 13.36
CA LEU A 183 9.73 -15.22 11.97
C LEU A 183 11.14 -15.78 11.90
N ARG A 184 12.05 -15.30 12.76
CA ARG A 184 13.44 -15.77 12.81
C ARG A 184 13.51 -17.25 13.15
N THR A 185 12.88 -17.66 14.24
CA THR A 185 12.86 -19.07 14.67
C THR A 185 12.28 -19.98 13.60
N HIS A 186 11.18 -19.59 12.94
CA HIS A 186 10.62 -20.40 11.85
C HIS A 186 11.55 -20.45 10.63
N ALA A 187 12.20 -19.34 10.27
CA ALA A 187 13.15 -19.30 9.16
C ALA A 187 14.40 -20.15 9.42
N ASP A 188 14.94 -20.13 10.64
CA ASP A 188 16.07 -20.97 11.04
C ASP A 188 15.72 -22.46 10.95
N LEU A 189 14.48 -22.84 11.35
CA LEU A 189 13.97 -24.21 11.17
C LEU A 189 13.85 -24.62 9.71
N VAL A 190 13.37 -23.73 8.83
CA VAL A 190 13.26 -23.98 7.38
C VAL A 190 14.63 -24.06 6.72
N ALA A 191 15.59 -23.27 7.18
CA ALA A 191 16.96 -23.27 6.67
C ALA A 191 17.69 -24.58 7.01
N GLY A 192 17.52 -25.07 8.24
CA GLY A 192 18.27 -26.22 8.76
C GLY A 192 19.75 -25.89 8.99
N GLU A 193 20.55 -26.91 9.35
CA GLU A 193 21.96 -26.73 9.74
C GLU A 193 22.86 -26.16 8.63
N ASP A 194 22.59 -26.54 7.38
CA ASP A 194 23.36 -26.14 6.19
C ASP A 194 22.74 -24.95 5.42
N GLY A 195 21.64 -24.37 5.93
CA GLY A 195 20.93 -23.27 5.27
C GLY A 195 21.41 -21.88 5.72
N SER A 196 20.88 -20.85 5.06
CA SER A 196 21.14 -19.44 5.43
C SER A 196 19.84 -18.66 5.52
N VAL A 197 19.76 -17.75 6.49
CA VAL A 197 18.61 -16.86 6.70
C VAL A 197 19.02 -15.40 6.54
N LEU A 198 18.29 -14.66 5.70
CA LEU A 198 18.50 -13.24 5.45
C LEU A 198 17.20 -12.47 5.72
N TRP A 199 17.30 -11.25 6.24
CA TRP A 199 16.15 -10.34 6.28
C TRP A 199 16.12 -9.47 5.03
N ALA A 200 14.93 -9.20 4.50
CA ALA A 200 14.78 -8.26 3.38
C ALA A 200 15.35 -6.87 3.71
N LYS A 201 15.13 -6.36 4.93
CA LYS A 201 15.71 -5.07 5.37
C LYS A 201 17.23 -5.02 5.34
N ASP A 202 17.92 -6.17 5.40
CA ASP A 202 19.39 -6.25 5.45
C ASP A 202 20.01 -6.40 4.05
N ILE A 203 19.19 -6.56 3.00
CA ILE A 203 19.68 -6.55 1.63
C ILE A 203 20.07 -5.10 1.28
N VAL A 204 21.37 -4.87 1.17
CA VAL A 204 21.91 -3.61 0.65
C VAL A 204 22.06 -3.77 -0.86
N GLU A 205 21.28 -3.02 -1.62
CA GLU A 205 21.54 -2.85 -3.04
C GLU A 205 22.64 -1.82 -3.21
N ASP A 206 23.85 -2.31 -3.52
CA ASP A 206 24.93 -1.42 -3.96
C ASP A 206 24.47 -0.75 -5.27
N VAL A 207 24.26 0.57 -5.20
CA VAL A 207 23.80 1.39 -6.33
C VAL A 207 24.86 1.47 -7.44
N ASP A 208 26.08 1.03 -7.14
CA ASP A 208 27.14 0.75 -8.10
C ASP A 208 27.29 -0.79 -8.23
N VAL A 209 26.87 -1.32 -9.38
CA VAL A 209 26.91 -2.74 -9.73
C VAL A 209 28.35 -3.26 -9.66
N ALA A 210 28.78 -3.83 -8.51
CA ALA A 210 29.81 -4.87 -8.40
C ALA A 210 30.19 -5.20 -6.94
N ARG A 211 29.28 -5.76 -6.14
CA ARG A 211 29.67 -6.65 -5.02
C ARG A 211 28.76 -7.86 -4.93
N MET A 212 29.01 -8.83 -5.81
CA MET A 212 28.73 -10.23 -5.50
C MET A 212 29.77 -10.68 -4.48
N ASP A 213 29.44 -10.63 -3.18
CA ASP A 213 30.24 -11.31 -2.16
C ASP A 213 29.46 -12.45 -1.47
N ASP A 214 30.18 -13.57 -1.39
CA ASP A 214 30.02 -14.84 -0.69
C ASP A 214 28.74 -15.71 -0.79
N PHE A 215 27.69 -15.29 -1.49
CA PHE A 215 26.51 -16.16 -1.71
C PHE A 215 26.63 -17.17 -2.87
N SER A 216 27.77 -17.19 -3.59
CA SER A 216 27.93 -17.89 -4.89
C SER A 216 28.73 -19.19 -4.86
N ARG A 217 29.24 -19.64 -3.70
CA ARG A 217 30.08 -20.85 -3.61
C ARG A 217 29.43 -21.99 -2.81
N SER A 218 28.39 -22.61 -3.35
CA SER A 218 28.16 -24.04 -3.09
C SER A 218 27.27 -24.67 -4.16
N LYS A 219 27.74 -25.77 -4.75
CA LYS A 219 27.00 -26.63 -5.71
C LYS A 219 26.07 -27.64 -5.04
N THR A 220 25.79 -27.49 -3.75
CA THR A 220 24.73 -28.24 -3.04
C THR A 220 23.50 -27.35 -2.85
N SER A 221 22.30 -27.89 -3.08
CA SER A 221 21.01 -27.20 -2.92
C SER A 221 20.74 -26.83 -1.44
N ARG A 222 21.49 -25.87 -0.90
CA ARG A 222 21.29 -25.32 0.44
C ARG A 222 20.11 -24.36 0.45
N ARG A 223 19.28 -24.46 1.49
CA ARG A 223 18.11 -23.58 1.67
C ARG A 223 18.58 -22.15 1.89
N LYS A 224 18.07 -21.22 1.08
CA LYS A 224 18.28 -19.78 1.23
C LYS A 224 16.95 -19.15 1.57
N VAL A 225 16.76 -18.82 2.84
CA VAL A 225 15.49 -18.36 3.40
C VAL A 225 15.51 -16.85 3.56
N LEU A 226 14.57 -16.16 2.90
CA LEU A 226 14.38 -14.72 3.07
C LEU A 226 13.21 -14.45 4.02
N ILE A 227 13.42 -13.60 5.01
CA ILE A 227 12.35 -13.10 5.88
C ILE A 227 11.85 -11.75 5.36
N VAL A 228 10.53 -11.64 5.18
CA VAL A 228 9.84 -10.38 4.83
C VAL A 228 8.86 -10.03 5.94
N ASN A 229 8.91 -8.79 6.42
CA ASN A 229 8.06 -8.34 7.53
C ASN A 229 6.57 -8.29 7.14
N GLU A 230 5.68 -8.28 8.15
CA GLU A 230 4.23 -8.16 7.94
C GLU A 230 3.92 -6.96 7.02
N GLY A 231 3.17 -7.23 5.95
CA GLY A 231 2.80 -6.20 5.00
C GLY A 231 3.97 -5.66 4.19
N ALA A 232 5.08 -6.39 4.05
CA ALA A 232 6.32 -5.92 3.44
C ALA A 232 6.77 -4.62 4.11
N GLY A 233 6.82 -4.63 5.45
CA GLY A 233 7.19 -3.50 6.31
C GLY A 233 8.67 -3.11 6.25
N ASP A 234 9.31 -3.34 5.11
CA ASP A 234 10.74 -3.24 4.86
C ASP A 234 11.03 -2.07 3.91
N VAL A 235 12.20 -1.45 4.05
CA VAL A 235 12.59 -0.27 3.27
C VAL A 235 12.57 -0.49 1.76
N LEU A 236 12.96 -1.68 1.29
CA LEU A 236 12.95 -2.01 -0.15
C LEU A 236 11.54 -1.97 -0.76
N ALA A 237 10.52 -2.25 0.04
CA ALA A 237 9.13 -2.19 -0.43
C ALA A 237 8.68 -0.76 -0.78
N LEU A 238 9.37 0.26 -0.27
CA LEU A 238 9.08 1.67 -0.60
C LEU A 238 9.36 1.97 -2.07
N LEU A 239 10.36 1.30 -2.66
CA LEU A 239 10.82 1.56 -4.03
C LEU A 239 9.73 1.27 -5.08
N GLY A 240 8.83 0.34 -4.79
CA GLY A 240 7.65 0.11 -5.62
C GLY A 240 6.75 1.34 -5.76
N MET A 241 6.69 2.19 -4.72
CA MET A 241 5.96 3.46 -4.77
C MET A 241 6.72 4.53 -5.56
N PHE A 242 8.05 4.54 -5.53
CA PHE A 242 8.85 5.44 -6.38
C PHE A 242 8.52 5.27 -7.85
N ARG A 243 8.43 4.01 -8.31
CA ARG A 243 8.08 3.69 -9.68
C ARG A 243 6.70 4.22 -10.08
N LEU A 244 5.71 4.08 -9.19
CA LEU A 244 4.36 4.59 -9.38
C LEU A 244 4.32 6.13 -9.38
N VAL A 245 4.94 6.78 -8.39
CA VAL A 245 4.95 8.25 -8.27
C VAL A 245 5.68 8.87 -9.46
N ASN A 246 6.82 8.33 -9.86
CA ASN A 246 7.54 8.78 -11.06
C ASN A 246 6.66 8.66 -12.31
N TYR A 247 5.99 7.52 -12.50
CA TYR A 247 5.04 7.34 -13.60
C TYR A 247 3.94 8.40 -13.58
N LEU A 248 3.26 8.59 -12.45
CA LEU A 248 2.16 9.55 -12.31
C LEU A 248 2.59 11.02 -12.44
N SER A 249 3.85 11.33 -12.13
CA SER A 249 4.40 12.69 -12.19
C SER A 249 4.61 13.23 -13.61
N GLN A 250 4.44 12.39 -14.63
CA GLN A 250 4.51 12.80 -16.03
C GLN A 250 3.42 13.83 -16.37
N ASP A 251 3.73 14.80 -17.23
CA ASP A 251 2.87 15.97 -17.51
C ASP A 251 1.50 15.60 -18.10
N HIS A 252 1.47 14.53 -18.91
CA HIS A 252 0.22 14.00 -19.47
C HIS A 252 -0.67 13.26 -18.45
N LEU A 253 -0.19 13.05 -17.22
CA LEU A 253 -0.93 12.50 -16.10
C LEU A 253 -1.17 13.58 -15.04
N LEU A 254 -0.51 13.50 -13.88
CA LEU A 254 -0.68 14.46 -12.77
C LEU A 254 0.30 15.63 -12.87
N GLY A 255 1.44 15.47 -13.55
CA GLY A 255 2.46 16.50 -13.68
C GLY A 255 3.24 16.77 -12.39
N LYS A 256 4.41 17.39 -12.53
CA LYS A 256 5.31 17.65 -11.38
C LYS A 256 4.96 18.88 -10.55
N GLN A 257 4.31 19.87 -11.16
CA GLN A 257 4.05 21.16 -10.53
C GLN A 257 2.66 21.24 -9.86
N ARG A 258 1.78 20.29 -10.13
CA ARG A 258 0.38 20.35 -9.68
C ARG A 258 0.27 19.83 -8.24
N PRO A 259 -0.37 20.59 -7.32
CA PRO A 259 -0.65 20.09 -5.99
C PRO A 259 -1.59 18.89 -6.03
N VAL A 260 -1.20 17.79 -5.39
CA VAL A 260 -2.00 16.56 -5.32
C VAL A 260 -2.23 16.20 -3.86
N LYS A 261 -3.48 15.90 -3.51
CA LYS A 261 -3.85 15.24 -2.26
C LYS A 261 -4.10 13.77 -2.54
N PHE A 262 -3.10 12.96 -2.24
CA PHE A 262 -3.17 11.52 -2.38
C PHE A 262 -3.88 10.93 -1.15
N VAL A 263 -4.86 10.05 -1.34
CA VAL A 263 -5.62 9.41 -0.28
C VAL A 263 -5.35 7.92 -0.32
N VAL A 264 -4.95 7.36 0.82
CA VAL A 264 -4.58 5.95 0.94
C VAL A 264 -4.96 5.43 2.32
N ASP A 265 -5.53 4.24 2.38
CA ASP A 265 -5.79 3.56 3.63
C ASP A 265 -4.50 2.91 4.19
N ALA A 266 -4.34 2.93 5.51
CA ALA A 266 -3.13 2.49 6.18
C ALA A 266 -3.44 1.40 7.21
N GLY A 267 -3.05 0.16 6.87
CA GLY A 267 -2.94 -0.95 7.83
C GLY A 267 -1.59 -0.94 8.56
N THR A 268 -0.49 -1.14 7.82
CA THR A 268 0.88 -1.05 8.36
C THR A 268 1.54 0.31 8.11
N GLY A 269 0.96 1.15 7.25
CA GLY A 269 1.51 2.47 6.90
C GLY A 269 2.61 2.48 5.82
N THR A 270 3.22 1.34 5.48
CA THR A 270 4.36 1.30 4.53
C THR A 270 4.06 1.93 3.17
N THR A 271 2.85 1.73 2.63
CA THR A 271 2.45 2.33 1.35
C THR A 271 2.43 3.86 1.44
N SER A 272 1.88 4.41 2.52
CA SER A 272 1.84 5.86 2.78
C SER A 272 3.24 6.44 2.89
N VAL A 273 4.12 5.77 3.63
CA VAL A 273 5.54 6.17 3.76
C VAL A 273 6.24 6.15 2.41
N GLY A 274 6.06 5.08 1.61
CA GLY A 274 6.70 4.99 0.30
C GLY A 274 6.24 6.07 -0.67
N LEU A 275 4.94 6.40 -0.67
CA LEU A 275 4.41 7.51 -1.46
C LEU A 275 4.99 8.86 -1.01
N GLY A 276 5.09 9.10 0.30
CA GLY A 276 5.62 10.34 0.86
C GLY A 276 7.12 10.52 0.57
N VAL A 277 7.92 9.49 0.81
CA VAL A 277 9.36 9.49 0.50
C VAL A 277 9.57 9.71 -1.01
N ALA A 278 8.84 8.99 -1.86
CA ALA A 278 8.95 9.16 -3.32
C ALA A 278 8.56 10.56 -3.80
N ALA A 279 7.45 11.11 -3.30
CA ALA A 279 7.00 12.45 -3.64
C ALA A 279 8.02 13.51 -3.21
N MET A 280 8.58 13.37 -2.00
CA MET A 280 9.63 14.26 -1.54
C MET A 280 10.88 14.15 -2.41
N SER A 281 11.38 12.95 -2.66
CA SER A 281 12.57 12.68 -3.48
C SER A 281 12.45 13.22 -4.91
N LEU A 282 11.23 13.31 -5.45
CA LEU A 282 10.95 13.86 -6.78
C LEU A 282 10.60 15.37 -6.76
N GLY A 283 10.63 16.01 -5.58
CA GLY A 283 10.31 17.43 -5.42
C GLY A 283 8.85 17.78 -5.73
N LEU A 284 7.93 16.84 -5.53
CA LEU A 284 6.52 16.98 -5.90
C LEU A 284 5.74 17.70 -4.78
N PRO A 285 4.84 18.64 -5.11
CA PRO A 285 3.96 19.31 -4.14
C PRO A 285 2.77 18.41 -3.76
N TRP A 286 3.04 17.13 -3.46
CA TRP A 286 2.03 16.13 -3.18
C TRP A 286 1.94 15.88 -1.68
N GLU A 287 0.72 15.76 -1.18
CA GLU A 287 0.39 15.51 0.21
C GLU A 287 -0.26 14.14 0.35
N ILE A 288 0.26 13.29 1.25
CA ILE A 288 -0.24 11.94 1.47
C ILE A 288 -1.17 11.93 2.68
N ASN A 289 -2.45 11.76 2.41
CA ASN A 289 -3.54 11.66 3.38
C ASN A 289 -3.75 10.17 3.70
N ALA A 290 -3.10 9.71 4.78
CA ALA A 290 -3.04 8.31 5.19
C ALA A 290 -4.10 8.00 6.26
N VAL A 291 -5.17 7.31 5.88
CA VAL A 291 -6.29 6.98 6.77
C VAL A 291 -5.91 5.78 7.67
N MET A 292 -5.71 6.03 8.96
CA MET A 292 -5.27 5.04 9.95
C MET A 292 -6.35 4.01 10.24
N LEU A 293 -6.01 2.71 10.18
CA LEU A 293 -6.97 1.62 10.40
C LEU A 293 -6.70 0.76 11.62
N ALA A 294 -5.42 0.48 11.90
CA ALA A 294 -5.04 -0.62 12.78
C ALA A 294 -4.40 -0.22 14.13
N ASP A 295 -3.76 0.94 14.20
CA ASP A 295 -2.85 1.31 15.28
C ASP A 295 -2.98 2.78 15.67
N THR A 296 -2.22 3.23 16.66
CA THR A 296 -2.19 4.64 17.10
C THR A 296 -1.28 5.48 16.21
N VAL A 297 -1.53 6.79 16.18
CA VAL A 297 -0.72 7.75 15.41
C VAL A 297 0.76 7.72 15.84
N GLU A 298 1.05 7.49 17.12
CA GLU A 298 2.42 7.37 17.62
C GLU A 298 3.14 6.15 17.03
N ASN A 299 2.43 5.02 16.89
CA ASN A 299 2.99 3.81 16.32
C ASN A 299 3.21 3.96 14.80
N TYR A 300 2.29 4.61 14.08
CA TYR A 300 2.51 4.94 12.67
C TYR A 300 3.70 5.88 12.47
N LYS A 301 3.80 6.95 13.27
CA LYS A 301 4.95 7.88 13.22
C LYS A 301 6.27 7.19 13.57
N ARG A 302 6.27 6.26 14.53
CA ARG A 302 7.46 5.45 14.86
C ARG A 302 7.89 4.59 13.67
N HIS A 303 6.94 3.93 13.02
CA HIS A 303 7.20 3.10 11.84
C HIS A 303 7.66 3.92 10.64
N GLU A 304 7.04 5.09 10.41
CA GLU A 304 7.47 6.08 9.43
C GLU A 304 8.92 6.50 9.65
N ASN A 305 9.26 6.98 10.85
CA ASN A 305 10.62 7.41 11.18
C ASN A 305 11.64 6.28 10.98
N ARG A 306 11.30 5.04 11.36
CA ARG A 306 12.16 3.87 11.14
C ARG A 306 12.42 3.65 9.66
N LEU A 307 11.38 3.62 8.84
CA LEU A 307 11.50 3.39 7.39
C LEU A 307 12.26 4.52 6.68
N ILE A 308 12.07 5.77 7.10
CA ILE A 308 12.83 6.92 6.59
C ILE A 308 14.30 6.81 6.96
N ALA A 309 14.60 6.44 8.21
CA ALA A 309 15.98 6.27 8.67
C ALA A 309 16.69 5.13 7.90
N GLU A 310 16.03 3.98 7.76
CA GLU A 310 16.52 2.85 6.95
C GLU A 310 16.76 3.28 5.50
N PHE A 311 15.79 3.97 4.89
CA PHE A 311 15.91 4.48 3.51
C PHE A 311 17.12 5.41 3.37
N THR A 312 17.24 6.37 4.29
CA THR A 312 18.34 7.33 4.29
C THR A 312 19.68 6.62 4.41
N SER A 313 19.81 5.66 5.34
CA SER A 313 21.07 4.94 5.55
C SER A 313 21.49 4.06 4.37
N GLN A 314 20.53 3.50 3.63
CA GLN A 314 20.83 2.54 2.57
C GLN A 314 21.03 3.22 1.22
N PHE A 315 20.30 4.30 0.97
CA PHE A 315 20.17 4.82 -0.38
C PHE A 315 20.76 6.23 -0.55
N LEU A 316 20.96 6.99 0.53
CA LEU A 316 21.43 8.37 0.46
C LEU A 316 22.84 8.52 1.03
N THR A 317 23.69 9.28 0.33
CA THR A 317 25.04 9.63 0.78
C THR A 317 25.08 10.84 1.71
N SER A 318 23.97 11.60 1.79
CA SER A 318 23.78 12.83 2.56
C SER A 318 22.62 12.70 3.53
N SER A 319 22.61 13.51 4.59
CA SER A 319 21.53 13.55 5.57
C SER A 319 20.21 13.98 4.92
N PHE A 320 19.24 13.07 4.90
CA PHE A 320 17.87 13.34 4.48
C PHE A 320 17.14 14.21 5.51
N CYS A 321 16.08 14.89 5.08
CA CYS A 321 15.23 15.66 5.97
C CYS A 321 14.60 14.73 7.03
N ASN A 322 14.79 15.04 8.31
CA ASN A 322 14.31 14.20 9.42
C ASN A 322 12.78 14.25 9.65
N ARG A 323 12.02 15.01 8.85
CA ARG A 323 10.56 15.13 8.99
C ARG A 323 9.87 15.23 7.63
N LEU A 324 8.98 14.27 7.34
CA LEU A 324 8.02 14.35 6.25
C LEU A 324 6.74 15.03 6.74
N ASP A 325 6.69 16.36 6.69
CA ASP A 325 5.43 17.09 6.90
C ASP A 325 4.39 16.82 5.78
N MET A 326 4.79 16.03 4.76
CA MET A 326 3.97 15.62 3.62
C MET A 326 3.00 14.48 3.95
N ILE A 327 3.23 13.67 4.99
CA ILE A 327 2.35 12.56 5.37
C ILE A 327 1.43 13.01 6.52
N LYS A 328 0.14 13.08 6.23
CA LYS A 328 -0.91 13.33 7.21
C LYS A 328 -1.57 12.02 7.61
N TRP A 329 -1.30 11.59 8.84
CA TRP A 329 -2.01 10.50 9.48
C TRP A 329 -3.39 10.98 9.94
N ILE A 330 -4.44 10.41 9.36
CA ILE A 330 -5.82 10.84 9.53
C ILE A 330 -6.61 9.73 10.23
N ASP A 331 -7.38 10.10 11.23
CA ASP A 331 -8.32 9.17 11.86
C ASP A 331 -9.44 8.78 10.89
N ARG A 332 -9.86 7.51 10.95
CA ARG A 332 -11.07 7.07 10.26
C ARG A 332 -12.26 7.92 10.72
N GLN A 333 -13.07 8.40 9.76
CA GLN A 333 -14.26 9.23 10.05
C GLN A 333 -15.20 8.60 11.10
N GLN A 334 -15.33 7.27 11.06
CA GLN A 334 -16.00 6.49 12.10
C GLN A 334 -14.99 5.57 12.81
N PRO A 335 -14.40 6.02 13.94
CA PRO A 335 -13.39 5.26 14.66
C PRO A 335 -13.91 3.90 15.12
N ARG A 336 -13.11 2.85 14.90
CA ARG A 336 -13.42 1.49 15.36
C ARG A 336 -12.17 0.64 15.49
N LYS A 337 -12.25 -0.42 16.29
CA LYS A 337 -11.20 -1.44 16.34
C LYS A 337 -11.04 -2.11 14.98
N PHE A 338 -9.81 -2.33 14.58
CA PHE A 338 -9.48 -3.04 13.34
C PHE A 338 -10.13 -4.43 13.27
N GLY A 339 -10.67 -4.78 12.12
CA GLY A 339 -11.43 -6.02 11.91
C GLY A 339 -12.91 -6.00 12.35
N LYS A 340 -13.39 -4.92 13.00
CA LYS A 340 -14.82 -4.73 13.31
C LYS A 340 -15.53 -4.09 12.12
N VAL A 341 -16.67 -4.61 11.64
CA VAL A 341 -17.52 -3.92 10.65
C VAL A 341 -18.63 -3.19 11.39
N LEU A 342 -18.92 -1.93 11.02
CA LEU A 342 -20.07 -1.18 11.54
C LEU A 342 -21.30 -1.41 10.67
N GLU A 343 -22.47 -1.22 11.28
CA GLU A 343 -23.74 -1.29 10.57
C GLU A 343 -23.78 -0.26 9.43
N GLY A 344 -24.24 -0.70 8.26
CA GLY A 344 -24.33 0.16 7.06
C GLY A 344 -23.07 0.21 6.19
N GLU A 345 -21.88 -0.13 6.71
CA GLU A 345 -20.64 -0.10 5.89
C GLU A 345 -20.71 -1.05 4.69
N VAL A 346 -21.24 -2.27 4.89
CA VAL A 346 -21.42 -3.24 3.78
C VAL A 346 -22.43 -2.73 2.75
N LYS A 347 -23.54 -2.12 3.21
CA LYS A 347 -24.54 -1.51 2.33
C LYS A 347 -23.96 -0.33 1.54
N MET A 348 -23.06 0.44 2.15
CA MET A 348 -22.36 1.53 1.46
C MET A 348 -21.41 0.98 0.39
N CYS A 349 -20.62 -0.06 0.71
CA CYS A 349 -19.77 -0.73 -0.27
C CYS A 349 -20.58 -1.26 -1.45
N GLN A 350 -21.74 -1.89 -1.18
CA GLN A 350 -22.67 -2.38 -2.20
C GLN A 350 -23.18 -1.24 -3.09
N ARG A 351 -23.57 -0.09 -2.50
CA ARG A 351 -24.03 1.07 -3.28
C ARG A 351 -22.93 1.62 -4.18
N ILE A 352 -21.72 1.83 -3.64
CA ILE A 352 -20.57 2.30 -4.44
C ILE A 352 -20.34 1.35 -5.62
N ALA A 353 -20.34 0.04 -5.38
CA ALA A 353 -20.17 -0.95 -6.44
C ALA A 353 -21.28 -0.88 -7.50
N GLN A 354 -22.54 -0.70 -7.10
CA GLN A 354 -23.68 -0.57 -8.02
C GLN A 354 -23.65 0.72 -8.83
N GLU A 355 -23.22 1.83 -8.24
CA GLU A 355 -23.19 3.15 -8.89
C GLU A 355 -21.98 3.32 -9.82
N THR A 356 -20.84 2.70 -9.47
CA THR A 356 -19.55 3.00 -10.12
C THR A 356 -18.90 1.80 -10.81
N GLY A 357 -19.35 0.58 -10.51
CA GLY A 357 -18.66 -0.65 -10.88
C GLY A 357 -17.34 -0.88 -10.13
N VAL A 358 -16.99 -0.03 -9.15
CA VAL A 358 -15.78 -0.16 -8.33
C VAL A 358 -16.11 -0.89 -7.04
N LEU A 359 -15.46 -2.03 -6.80
CA LEU A 359 -15.66 -2.80 -5.58
C LEU A 359 -14.73 -2.30 -4.47
N VAL A 360 -15.32 -1.69 -3.44
CA VAL A 360 -14.62 -1.36 -2.19
C VAL A 360 -14.99 -2.33 -1.07
N ASP A 361 -14.17 -2.36 -0.02
CA ASP A 361 -14.34 -3.18 1.16
C ASP A 361 -14.42 -2.31 2.43
N PRO A 362 -15.14 -2.74 3.48
CA PRO A 362 -15.32 -1.93 4.67
C PRO A 362 -14.04 -1.88 5.53
N MET A 363 -13.09 -2.80 5.40
CA MET A 363 -11.87 -2.79 6.22
C MET A 363 -10.93 -1.68 5.80
N TYR A 364 -10.66 -1.58 4.50
CA TYR A 364 -9.59 -0.75 3.95
C TYR A 364 -10.14 0.36 3.06
N THR A 365 -10.62 -0.01 1.86
CA THR A 365 -10.82 0.94 0.76
C THR A 365 -12.02 1.87 0.95
N LEU A 366 -13.03 1.47 1.74
CA LEU A 366 -14.13 2.37 2.11
C LEU A 366 -13.64 3.60 2.89
N ALA A 367 -12.66 3.43 3.80
CA ALA A 367 -12.14 4.54 4.60
C ALA A 367 -11.41 5.57 3.74
N ALA A 368 -10.64 5.10 2.74
CA ALA A 368 -10.03 5.98 1.76
C ALA A 368 -11.07 6.67 0.86
N TRP A 369 -12.14 5.96 0.46
CA TRP A 369 -13.24 6.55 -0.32
C TRP A 369 -13.95 7.68 0.43
N GLU A 370 -14.20 7.49 1.73
CA GLU A 370 -14.78 8.50 2.62
C GLU A 370 -13.95 9.78 2.64
N THR A 371 -12.64 9.66 2.88
CA THR A 371 -11.72 10.79 2.92
C THR A 371 -11.54 11.44 1.55
N ALA A 372 -11.46 10.66 0.46
CA ALA A 372 -11.37 11.21 -0.90
C ALA A 372 -12.63 11.99 -1.29
N THR A 373 -13.80 11.49 -0.92
CA THR A 373 -15.07 12.18 -1.12
C THR A 373 -15.09 13.51 -0.37
N GLU A 374 -14.67 13.54 0.90
CA GLU A 374 -14.62 14.76 1.70
C GLU A 374 -13.64 15.79 1.13
N LEU A 375 -12.41 15.37 0.83
CA LEU A 375 -11.40 16.26 0.24
C LEU A 375 -11.85 16.82 -1.11
N ALA A 376 -12.50 16.02 -1.95
CA ALA A 376 -13.02 16.48 -3.24
C ALA A 376 -14.10 17.58 -3.12
N GLN A 377 -14.77 17.71 -1.96
CA GLN A 377 -15.71 18.81 -1.71
C GLN A 377 -15.02 20.07 -1.18
N LEU A 378 -13.92 19.91 -0.43
CA LEU A 378 -13.25 20.99 0.28
C LEU A 378 -12.14 21.64 -0.56
N GLU A 379 -11.44 20.83 -1.34
CA GLU A 379 -10.25 21.24 -2.09
C GLU A 379 -10.63 21.85 -3.43
N LYS A 380 -10.19 23.09 -3.64
CA LYS A 380 -10.43 23.83 -4.90
C LYS A 380 -9.17 23.96 -5.77
N SER A 381 -8.00 23.82 -5.17
CA SER A 381 -6.70 24.07 -5.81
C SER A 381 -5.85 22.81 -5.99
N SER A 382 -6.26 21.69 -5.40
CA SER A 382 -5.50 20.45 -5.38
C SER A 382 -6.25 19.35 -6.14
N ILE A 383 -5.52 18.47 -6.82
CA ILE A 383 -6.09 17.24 -7.38
C ILE A 383 -6.26 16.23 -6.26
N VAL A 384 -7.45 15.66 -6.07
CA VAL A 384 -7.65 14.55 -5.13
C VAL A 384 -7.49 13.23 -5.88
N VAL A 385 -6.61 12.36 -5.38
CA VAL A 385 -6.33 11.05 -5.98
C VAL A 385 -6.41 9.99 -4.89
N MET A 386 -7.30 9.02 -5.03
CA MET A 386 -7.39 7.84 -4.18
C MET A 386 -6.60 6.68 -4.78
N LEU A 387 -5.79 6.00 -3.97
CA LEU A 387 -5.23 4.70 -4.35
C LEU A 387 -6.19 3.58 -3.95
N HIS A 388 -6.69 2.83 -4.93
CA HIS A 388 -7.44 1.61 -4.64
C HIS A 388 -6.48 0.49 -4.23
N THR A 389 -6.28 0.30 -2.92
CA THR A 389 -5.26 -0.60 -2.37
C THR A 389 -5.58 -2.09 -2.47
N GLY A 390 -6.73 -2.46 -3.04
CA GLY A 390 -7.18 -3.84 -3.22
C GLY A 390 -8.11 -4.26 -2.09
N GLY A 391 -7.89 -5.43 -1.50
CA GLY A 391 -8.62 -5.85 -0.29
C GLY A 391 -9.92 -6.62 -0.53
N THR A 392 -10.42 -6.68 -1.77
CA THR A 392 -11.75 -7.21 -2.10
C THR A 392 -11.95 -8.69 -1.78
N LEU A 393 -10.92 -9.55 -1.86
CA LEU A 393 -11.03 -10.94 -1.42
C LEU A 393 -11.24 -11.07 0.10
N GLY A 394 -10.98 -10.02 0.88
CA GLY A 394 -11.30 -9.98 2.30
C GLY A 394 -12.80 -10.01 2.58
N MET A 395 -13.63 -9.64 1.60
CA MET A 395 -15.10 -9.63 1.71
C MET A 395 -15.67 -11.02 2.01
N PHE A 396 -15.06 -12.09 1.49
CA PHE A 396 -15.52 -13.46 1.75
C PHE A 396 -15.36 -13.85 3.23
N GLY A 397 -14.22 -13.50 3.84
CA GLY A 397 -14.02 -13.70 5.29
C GLY A 397 -14.96 -12.85 6.14
N LEU A 398 -15.28 -11.63 5.68
CA LEU A 398 -16.29 -10.80 6.35
C LEU A 398 -17.69 -11.37 6.23
N ALA A 399 -18.06 -11.96 5.09
CA ALA A 399 -19.36 -12.61 4.90
C ALA A 399 -19.54 -13.81 5.85
N GLN A 400 -18.48 -14.58 6.10
CA GLN A 400 -18.51 -15.65 7.10
C GLN A 400 -18.72 -15.12 8.53
N ARG A 401 -18.05 -14.01 8.87
CA ARG A 401 -18.07 -13.43 10.22
C ARG A 401 -19.32 -12.62 10.52
N TYR A 402 -19.84 -11.88 9.55
CA TYR A 402 -20.96 -10.95 9.68
C TYR A 402 -22.13 -11.36 8.78
N LYS A 403 -22.58 -12.61 8.89
CA LYS A 403 -23.64 -13.19 8.02
C LYS A 403 -24.83 -12.26 7.83
N SER A 404 -25.35 -11.66 8.90
CA SER A 404 -26.50 -10.74 8.87
C SER A 404 -26.32 -9.51 7.96
N PHE A 405 -25.08 -9.09 7.71
CA PHE A 405 -24.79 -7.96 6.82
C PHE A 405 -24.79 -8.36 5.34
N PHE A 406 -24.69 -9.66 5.03
CA PHE A 406 -24.59 -10.21 3.67
C PHE A 406 -25.82 -11.04 3.26
N THR A 407 -26.64 -11.50 4.20
CA THR A 407 -27.83 -12.34 3.95
C THR A 407 -29.00 -11.61 3.27
N ASN A 408 -28.95 -10.28 3.13
CA ASN A 408 -30.02 -9.52 2.47
C ASN A 408 -29.96 -9.54 0.94
N LEU A 409 -29.06 -10.33 0.33
CA LEU A 409 -29.07 -10.67 -1.10
C LEU A 409 -30.12 -11.77 -1.38
N LYS A 410 -31.32 -11.58 -0.82
CA LYS A 410 -32.58 -12.33 -0.97
C LYS A 410 -32.54 -13.87 -1.01
N ASP A 411 -33.19 -14.45 0.00
CA ASP A 411 -34.15 -15.54 -0.23
C ASP A 411 -35.21 -15.14 -1.29
#